data_AF-A0A1G8IEP8-F1
#
_entry.id   AF-A0A1G8IEP8-F1
#
_cell.length_a   1.000
_cell.length_b   1.000
_cell.length_c   1.000
_cell.angle_alpha   90.00
_cell.angle_beta   90.00
_cell.angle_gamma   90.00
#
_symmetry.space_group_name_H-M   'P 1'
#
loop_
_entity.id
_entity.type
_entity.pdbx_description
1 polymer ?
#
loop_
_entity_poly.entity_id
_entity_poly.type
_entity_poly.pdbx_seq_one_letter_code
_entity_poly.pdbx_strand_id
1 'polypeptide(L)'
;MLLQNTPDRLALGSLLVALTVLALKITAWKMTGSVALYSDAMETVVNVAGAIIAWMAIRFAARPPDANHPFGHHKAENFSAIAEGTLIVVAAILILQQAIAALWEPESLDLSVVGLSVNAAAAMANLLWSRVLIGAGTRRRSPALDASGRHLMSDVWTSVGVLGGLGFAALTGWGWLDPLMAVLVAFLILREGWKVIKSSADDLMDSAAHSQDREVIENAVRASSAGALQIHDLRTRRAGQAVFVEFHLVVPREMSVGAAHDICDRIEAAIDEQIEQVRTTIHVEPDFHIKKHGLEPD
;
A
#
# COMPACT_ATOMS: atom_id res chain seq x y z
N MET A 1 -20.66 -14.02 19.28
CA MET A 1 -19.68 -15.11 19.53
C MET A 1 -18.44 -15.03 18.63
N LEU A 2 -18.47 -14.33 17.48
CA LEU A 2 -17.30 -14.11 16.59
C LEU A 2 -16.24 -13.09 17.12
N LEU A 3 -16.29 -12.72 18.40
CA LEU A 3 -15.64 -11.51 18.94
C LEU A 3 -14.33 -11.76 19.72
N GLN A 4 -13.77 -12.97 19.70
CA GLN A 4 -12.54 -13.33 20.42
C GLN A 4 -11.47 -13.97 19.51
N ASN A 5 -11.25 -13.41 18.33
CA ASN A 5 -10.16 -13.88 17.46
C ASN A 5 -8.87 -13.09 17.73
N THR A 6 -7.80 -13.82 18.01
CA THR A 6 -6.40 -13.36 17.99
C THR A 6 -6.04 -12.88 16.57
N PRO A 7 -5.02 -12.00 16.41
CA PRO A 7 -4.59 -11.51 15.10
C PRO A 7 -4.38 -12.63 14.08
N ASP A 8 -3.79 -13.74 14.51
CA ASP A 8 -3.56 -14.93 13.68
C ASP A 8 -4.85 -15.57 13.15
N ARG A 9 -5.92 -15.59 13.95
CA ARG A 9 -7.23 -16.11 13.52
C ARG A 9 -7.89 -15.18 12.50
N LEU A 10 -7.68 -13.87 12.59
CA LEU A 10 -8.16 -12.91 11.59
C LEU A 10 -7.37 -13.02 10.29
N ALA A 11 -6.06 -13.25 10.36
CA ALA A 11 -5.21 -13.50 9.20
C ALA A 11 -5.63 -14.80 8.48
N LEU A 12 -5.76 -15.91 9.23
CA LEU A 12 -6.26 -17.18 8.70
C LEU A 12 -7.68 -17.06 8.12
N GLY A 13 -8.57 -16.35 8.82
CA GLY A 13 -9.91 -16.06 8.34
C GLY A 13 -9.89 -15.29 7.01
N SER A 14 -8.99 -14.31 6.87
CA SER A 14 -8.85 -13.52 5.64
C SER A 14 -8.36 -14.37 4.48
N LEU A 15 -7.41 -15.26 4.71
CA LEU A 15 -6.95 -16.20 3.68
C LEU A 15 -8.05 -17.16 3.25
N LEU A 16 -8.81 -17.73 4.19
CA LEU A 16 -9.93 -18.62 3.87
C LEU A 16 -11.03 -17.91 3.09
N VAL A 17 -11.38 -16.68 3.48
CA VAL A 17 -12.37 -15.87 2.76
C VAL A 17 -11.87 -15.54 1.36
N ALA A 18 -10.62 -15.11 1.20
CA ALA A 18 -10.04 -14.79 -0.10
C ALA A 18 -10.04 -16.00 -1.04
N LEU A 19 -9.64 -17.18 -0.56
CA LEU A 19 -9.68 -18.42 -1.35
C LEU A 19 -11.11 -18.83 -1.72
N THR A 20 -12.06 -18.66 -0.79
CA THR A 20 -13.48 -18.96 -1.03
C THR A 20 -14.06 -18.02 -2.08
N VAL A 21 -13.80 -16.72 -1.96
CA VAL A 21 -14.25 -15.69 -2.90
C VAL A 21 -13.64 -15.92 -4.28
N LEU A 22 -12.35 -16.26 -4.35
CA LEU A 22 -11.69 -16.62 -5.59
C LEU A 22 -12.37 -17.82 -6.27
N ALA A 23 -12.66 -18.88 -5.50
CA ALA A 23 -13.36 -20.04 -6.03
C ALA A 23 -14.76 -19.70 -6.55
N LEU A 24 -15.52 -18.87 -5.81
CA LEU A 24 -16.85 -18.41 -6.22
C LEU A 24 -16.77 -17.59 -7.52
N LYS A 25 -15.83 -16.65 -7.64
CA LYS A 25 -15.67 -15.82 -8.84
C LYS A 25 -15.26 -16.63 -10.06
N ILE A 26 -14.32 -17.57 -9.91
CA ILE A 26 -13.94 -18.49 -11.00
C ILE A 26 -15.14 -19.33 -11.45
N THR A 27 -15.94 -19.83 -10.51
CA THR A 27 -17.16 -20.59 -10.84
C THR A 27 -18.17 -19.69 -11.55
N ALA A 28 -18.42 -18.47 -11.06
CA ALA A 28 -19.34 -17.52 -11.71
C ALA A 28 -18.91 -17.18 -13.14
N TRP A 29 -17.62 -16.94 -13.36
CA TRP A 29 -17.06 -16.73 -14.70
C TRP A 29 -17.30 -17.96 -15.60
N LYS A 30 -16.92 -19.16 -15.17
CA LYS A 30 -17.09 -20.38 -15.97
C LYS A 30 -18.55 -20.70 -16.29
N MET A 31 -19.47 -20.35 -15.41
CA MET A 31 -20.91 -20.57 -15.61
C MET A 31 -21.53 -19.59 -16.60
N THR A 32 -20.94 -18.41 -16.79
CA THR A 32 -21.53 -17.33 -17.59
C THR A 32 -20.80 -17.07 -18.90
N GLY A 33 -19.51 -17.40 -18.98
CA GLY A 33 -18.62 -16.99 -20.07
C GLY A 33 -18.31 -15.49 -20.09
N SER A 34 -18.77 -14.72 -19.09
CA SER A 34 -18.63 -13.26 -19.09
C SER A 34 -17.18 -12.80 -18.93
N VAL A 35 -16.75 -11.90 -19.81
CA VAL A 35 -15.42 -11.30 -19.75
C VAL A 35 -15.31 -10.29 -18.60
N ALA A 36 -16.42 -9.65 -18.22
CA ALA A 36 -16.42 -8.79 -17.03
C ALA A 36 -16.27 -9.63 -15.75
N LEU A 37 -16.90 -10.80 -15.64
CA LEU A 37 -16.69 -11.72 -14.51
C LEU A 37 -15.29 -12.35 -14.52
N TYR A 38 -14.70 -12.57 -15.70
CA TYR A 38 -13.29 -12.93 -15.82
C TYR A 38 -12.38 -11.85 -15.22
N SER A 39 -12.63 -10.58 -15.51
CA SER A 39 -11.85 -9.46 -14.96
C SER A 39 -11.88 -9.43 -13.43
N ASP A 40 -13.07 -9.62 -12.85
CA ASP A 40 -13.29 -9.65 -11.40
C ASP A 40 -12.59 -10.84 -10.72
N ALA A 41 -12.54 -11.99 -11.41
CA ALA A 41 -11.78 -13.17 -10.97
C ALA A 41 -10.27 -12.95 -11.05
N MET A 42 -9.75 -12.37 -12.15
CA MET A 42 -8.33 -12.07 -12.33
C MET A 42 -7.83 -11.05 -11.32
N GLU A 43 -8.61 -10.02 -11.00
CA GLU A 43 -8.31 -9.08 -9.92
C GLU A 43 -8.10 -9.82 -8.59
N THR A 44 -8.98 -10.76 -8.27
CA THR A 44 -8.88 -11.56 -7.04
C THR A 44 -7.66 -12.49 -7.04
N VAL A 45 -7.28 -13.07 -8.19
CA VAL A 45 -6.05 -13.87 -8.33
C VAL A 45 -4.83 -13.00 -8.02
N VAL A 46 -4.77 -11.80 -8.58
CA VAL A 46 -3.65 -10.87 -8.35
C VAL A 46 -3.62 -10.44 -6.89
N ASN A 47 -4.75 -10.11 -6.27
CA ASN A 47 -4.80 -9.73 -4.86
C ASN A 47 -4.28 -10.86 -3.95
N VAL A 48 -4.64 -12.12 -4.23
CA VAL A 48 -4.12 -13.27 -3.46
C VAL A 48 -2.61 -13.45 -3.66
N ALA A 49 -2.13 -13.37 -4.91
CA ALA A 49 -0.70 -13.49 -5.22
C ALA A 49 0.11 -12.34 -4.59
N GLY A 50 -0.38 -11.11 -4.72
CA GLY A 50 0.19 -9.90 -4.12
C GLY A 50 0.26 -10.01 -2.60
N ALA A 51 -0.81 -10.46 -1.94
CA ALA A 51 -0.81 -10.68 -0.49
C ALA A 51 0.26 -11.71 -0.03
N ILE A 52 0.47 -12.78 -0.81
CA ILE A 52 1.52 -13.78 -0.52
C ILE A 52 2.92 -13.15 -0.68
N ILE A 53 3.14 -12.39 -1.76
CA ILE A 53 4.41 -11.71 -2.03
C ILE A 53 4.69 -10.66 -0.94
N ALA A 54 3.70 -9.84 -0.58
CA ALA A 54 3.75 -8.87 0.51
C ALA A 54 4.09 -9.54 1.84
N TRP A 55 3.42 -10.64 2.19
CA TRP A 55 3.71 -11.37 3.42
C TRP A 55 5.16 -11.88 3.48
N MET A 56 5.67 -12.45 2.38
CA MET A 56 7.07 -12.89 2.30
C MET A 56 8.04 -11.71 2.43
N ALA A 57 7.73 -10.59 1.77
CA ALA A 57 8.56 -9.40 1.77
C ALA A 57 8.63 -8.72 3.14
N ILE A 58 7.50 -8.57 3.84
CA ILE A 58 7.45 -8.04 5.21
C ILE A 58 8.31 -8.90 6.13
N ARG A 59 8.21 -10.23 6.03
CA ARG A 59 9.03 -11.15 6.84
C ARG A 59 10.52 -11.04 6.52
N PHE A 60 10.87 -10.76 5.27
CA PHE A 60 12.25 -10.54 4.86
C PHE A 60 12.76 -9.15 5.30
N ALA A 61 11.93 -8.11 5.19
CA ALA A 61 12.23 -6.74 5.59
C ALA A 61 12.46 -6.59 7.10
N ALA A 62 11.76 -7.39 7.91
CA ALA A 62 11.92 -7.43 9.36
C ALA A 62 13.27 -8.03 9.83
N ARG A 63 14.12 -8.53 8.92
CA ARG A 63 15.45 -9.03 9.29
C ARG A 63 16.37 -7.85 9.67
N PRO A 64 17.11 -7.97 10.79
CA PRO A 64 18.05 -6.93 11.19
C PRO A 64 19.15 -6.71 10.12
N PRO A 65 19.84 -5.57 10.16
CA PRO A 65 21.01 -5.32 9.33
C PRO A 65 22.06 -6.43 9.44
N ASP A 66 22.69 -6.76 8.32
CA ASP A 66 23.78 -7.73 8.24
C ASP A 66 24.98 -7.15 7.48
N ALA A 67 26.05 -7.94 7.34
CA ALA A 67 27.28 -7.48 6.68
C ALA A 67 27.08 -7.11 5.20
N ASN A 68 26.10 -7.71 4.52
CA ASN A 68 25.80 -7.41 3.12
C ASN A 68 24.76 -6.28 2.98
N HIS A 69 23.96 -6.05 4.02
CA HIS A 69 22.93 -5.01 4.09
C HIS A 69 23.04 -4.20 5.40
N PRO A 70 24.02 -3.28 5.53
CA PRO A 70 24.25 -2.52 6.77
C PRO A 70 23.12 -1.57 7.18
N PHE A 71 22.23 -1.24 6.24
CA PHE A 71 21.04 -0.43 6.46
C PHE A 71 19.76 -1.26 6.63
N GLY A 72 19.87 -2.59 6.71
CA GLY A 72 18.74 -3.49 6.84
C GLY A 72 18.09 -3.86 5.51
N HIS A 73 16.98 -4.61 5.60
CA HIS A 73 16.29 -5.20 4.46
C HIS A 73 14.99 -4.46 4.09
N HIS A 74 14.79 -3.26 4.61
CA HIS A 74 13.50 -2.55 4.54
C HIS A 74 13.01 -2.27 3.10
N LYS A 75 13.92 -2.09 2.13
CA LYS A 75 13.55 -1.89 0.71
C LYS A 75 12.87 -3.12 0.07
N ALA A 76 12.89 -4.30 0.71
CA ALA A 76 12.19 -5.49 0.22
C ALA A 76 10.67 -5.29 0.09
N GLU A 77 10.07 -4.45 0.95
CA GLU A 77 8.65 -4.08 0.81
C GLU A 77 8.39 -3.33 -0.50
N ASN A 78 9.27 -2.40 -0.88
CA ASN A 78 9.14 -1.65 -2.13
C ASN A 78 9.25 -2.58 -3.36
N PHE A 79 10.19 -3.55 -3.33
CA PHE A 79 10.30 -4.56 -4.40
C PHE A 79 9.04 -5.42 -4.51
N SER A 80 8.44 -5.78 -3.37
CA SER A 80 7.18 -6.52 -3.32
C SER A 80 6.04 -5.75 -3.97
N ALA A 81 5.90 -4.47 -3.64
CA ALA A 81 4.88 -3.60 -4.22
C ALA A 81 5.06 -3.40 -5.73
N ILE A 82 6.31 -3.31 -6.23
CA ILE A 82 6.58 -3.31 -7.68
C ILE A 82 6.18 -4.64 -8.32
N ALA A 83 6.48 -5.77 -7.69
CA ALA A 83 6.10 -7.09 -8.19
C ALA A 83 4.57 -7.24 -8.26
N GLU A 84 3.86 -6.84 -7.21
CA GLU A 84 2.39 -6.80 -7.17
C GLU A 84 1.82 -5.87 -8.25
N GLY A 85 2.30 -4.63 -8.34
CA GLY A 85 1.90 -3.69 -9.38
C GLY A 85 2.13 -4.24 -10.79
N THR A 86 3.22 -4.99 -10.99
CA THR A 86 3.50 -5.67 -12.26
C THR A 86 2.49 -6.77 -12.56
N LEU A 87 2.11 -7.58 -11.56
CA LEU A 87 1.06 -8.59 -11.71
C LEU A 87 -0.29 -7.94 -12.06
N ILE A 88 -0.62 -6.81 -11.43
CA ILE A 88 -1.83 -6.03 -11.73
C ILE A 88 -1.82 -5.58 -13.20
N VAL A 89 -0.71 -5.01 -13.67
CA VAL A 89 -0.57 -4.56 -15.06
C VAL A 89 -0.69 -5.72 -16.04
N VAL A 90 -0.03 -6.86 -15.76
CA VAL A 90 -0.12 -8.06 -16.60
C VAL A 90 -1.56 -8.57 -16.66
N ALA A 91 -2.25 -8.68 -15.51
CA ALA A 91 -3.64 -9.09 -15.48
C ALA A 91 -4.55 -8.13 -16.26
N ALA A 92 -4.35 -6.81 -16.12
CA ALA A 92 -5.10 -5.81 -16.89
C ALA A 92 -4.90 -5.97 -18.41
N ILE A 93 -3.67 -6.25 -18.85
CA ILE A 93 -3.38 -6.50 -20.27
C ILE A 93 -4.07 -7.77 -20.76
N LEU A 94 -4.05 -8.86 -19.98
CA LEU A 94 -4.74 -10.10 -20.32
C LEU A 94 -6.26 -9.91 -20.41
N ILE A 95 -6.84 -9.15 -19.47
CA ILE A 95 -8.26 -8.78 -19.50
C ILE A 95 -8.58 -7.94 -20.74
N LEU A 96 -7.75 -6.94 -21.07
CA LEU A 96 -7.95 -6.12 -22.28
C LEU A 96 -7.89 -6.97 -23.55
N GLN A 97 -6.95 -7.90 -23.65
CA GLN A 97 -6.85 -8.80 -24.80
C GLN A 97 -8.14 -9.62 -24.97
N GLN A 98 -8.64 -10.21 -23.89
CA GLN A 98 -9.86 -11.02 -23.95
C GLN A 98 -11.12 -10.16 -24.20
N ALA A 99 -11.18 -8.96 -23.62
CA ALA A 99 -12.29 -8.05 -23.81
C ALA A 99 -12.35 -7.48 -25.23
N ILE A 100 -11.20 -7.13 -25.83
CA ILE A 100 -11.12 -6.67 -27.22
C ILE A 100 -11.50 -7.82 -28.17
N ALA A 101 -11.03 -9.05 -27.93
CA ALA A 101 -11.42 -10.20 -28.72
C ALA A 101 -12.94 -10.42 -28.70
N ALA A 102 -13.55 -10.35 -27.51
CA ALA A 102 -15.00 -10.49 -27.33
C ALA A 102 -15.84 -9.34 -27.94
N LEU A 103 -15.25 -8.18 -28.22
CA LEU A 103 -15.93 -7.13 -29.00
C LEU A 103 -16.05 -7.48 -30.48
N TRP A 104 -15.06 -8.18 -31.04
CA TRP A 104 -15.04 -8.56 -32.46
C TRP A 104 -15.77 -9.87 -32.72
N GLU A 105 -15.64 -10.84 -31.81
CA GLU A 105 -16.34 -12.13 -31.84
C GLU A 105 -17.14 -12.28 -30.55
N PRO A 106 -18.37 -11.72 -30.48
CA PRO A 106 -19.20 -11.84 -29.28
C PRO A 106 -19.54 -13.31 -29.02
N GLU A 107 -19.02 -13.86 -27.94
CA GLU A 107 -19.46 -15.17 -27.46
C GLU A 107 -20.91 -15.10 -26.98
N SER A 108 -21.63 -16.23 -27.06
CA SER A 108 -22.96 -16.33 -26.50
C SER A 108 -22.87 -16.25 -24.98
N LEU A 109 -23.19 -15.06 -24.43
CA LEU A 109 -23.26 -14.84 -23.01
C LEU A 109 -24.47 -15.57 -22.43
N ASP A 110 -24.22 -16.56 -21.59
CA ASP A 110 -25.25 -17.10 -20.71
C ASP A 110 -25.24 -16.27 -19.43
N LEU A 111 -25.97 -15.14 -19.45
CA LEU A 111 -26.23 -14.32 -18.25
C LEU A 111 -27.19 -15.06 -17.31
N SER A 112 -26.88 -16.31 -17.00
CA SER A 112 -27.66 -17.14 -16.11
C SER A 112 -27.78 -16.42 -14.76
N VAL A 113 -29.02 -16.32 -14.27
CA VAL A 113 -29.33 -15.77 -12.95
C VAL A 113 -28.47 -16.45 -11.87
N VAL A 114 -28.16 -17.73 -12.07
CA VAL A 114 -27.31 -18.52 -11.19
C VAL A 114 -25.88 -17.97 -11.16
N GLY A 115 -25.23 -17.74 -12.31
CA GLY A 115 -23.87 -17.22 -12.36
C GLY A 115 -23.72 -15.83 -11.74
N LEU A 116 -24.68 -14.93 -12.02
CA LEU A 116 -24.73 -13.60 -11.38
C LEU A 116 -24.94 -13.70 -9.86
N SER A 117 -25.79 -14.64 -9.41
CA SER A 117 -26.03 -14.88 -7.98
C SER A 117 -24.79 -15.42 -7.26
N VAL A 118 -24.00 -16.28 -7.92
CA VAL A 118 -22.73 -16.79 -7.37
C VAL A 118 -21.73 -15.65 -7.21
N ASN A 119 -21.60 -14.75 -8.19
CA ASN A 119 -20.71 -13.60 -8.02
C ASN A 119 -21.23 -12.60 -6.95
N ALA A 120 -22.55 -12.39 -6.88
CA ALA A 120 -23.14 -11.58 -5.82
C ALA A 120 -22.88 -12.18 -4.42
N ALA A 121 -22.87 -13.51 -4.29
CA ALA A 121 -22.49 -14.18 -3.05
C ALA A 121 -21.00 -13.96 -2.71
N ALA A 122 -20.11 -13.94 -3.72
CA ALA A 122 -18.70 -13.62 -3.54
C ALA A 122 -18.51 -12.16 -3.05
N ALA A 123 -19.18 -11.20 -3.68
CA ALA A 123 -19.19 -9.80 -3.27
C ALA A 123 -19.76 -9.63 -1.85
N MET A 124 -20.82 -10.37 -1.50
CA MET A 124 -21.37 -10.37 -0.15
C MET A 124 -20.38 -10.92 0.89
N ALA A 125 -19.66 -12.00 0.57
CA ALA A 125 -18.63 -12.54 1.45
C ALA A 125 -17.51 -11.52 1.71
N ASN A 126 -17.02 -10.85 0.66
CA ASN A 126 -16.05 -9.75 0.81
C ASN A 126 -16.61 -8.60 1.66
N LEU A 127 -17.86 -8.21 1.45
CA LEU A 127 -18.51 -7.14 2.20
C LEU A 127 -18.63 -7.46 3.69
N LEU A 128 -19.09 -8.67 4.02
CA LEU A 128 -19.20 -9.13 5.40
C LEU A 128 -17.84 -9.17 6.07
N TRP A 129 -16.84 -9.72 5.38
CA TRP A 129 -15.49 -9.83 5.92
C TRP A 129 -14.80 -8.47 6.09
N SER A 130 -14.96 -7.57 5.11
CA SER A 130 -14.49 -6.19 5.19
C SER A 130 -15.02 -5.48 6.44
N ARG A 131 -16.33 -5.59 6.73
CA ARG A 131 -16.90 -4.99 7.95
C ARG A 131 -16.34 -5.58 9.23
N VAL A 132 -16.05 -6.89 9.24
CA VAL A 132 -15.39 -7.54 10.38
C VAL A 132 -13.98 -6.97 10.59
N LEU A 133 -13.20 -6.83 9.52
CA LEU A 133 -11.83 -6.30 9.58
C LEU A 133 -11.79 -4.82 9.99
N ILE A 134 -12.59 -3.95 9.37
CA ILE A 134 -12.68 -2.52 9.74
C ILE A 134 -13.10 -2.37 11.21
N GLY A 135 -14.13 -3.13 11.62
CA GLY A 135 -14.61 -3.12 13.00
C GLY A 135 -13.60 -3.68 14.00
N ALA A 136 -12.75 -4.62 13.58
CA ALA A 136 -11.66 -5.16 14.39
C ALA A 136 -10.46 -4.20 14.45
N GLY A 137 -10.12 -3.55 13.33
CA GLY A 137 -9.06 -2.55 13.21
C GLY A 137 -9.32 -1.32 14.06
N THR A 138 -10.55 -0.79 14.00
CA THR A 138 -10.96 0.35 14.85
C THR A 138 -10.88 0.01 16.34
N ARG A 139 -11.40 -1.16 16.75
CA ARG A 139 -11.42 -1.57 18.17
C ARG A 139 -10.03 -1.88 18.73
N ARG A 140 -9.13 -2.40 17.89
CA ARG A 140 -7.76 -2.77 18.29
C ARG A 140 -6.74 -1.69 17.96
N ARG A 141 -7.16 -0.54 17.43
CA ARG A 141 -6.27 0.51 16.90
C ARG A 141 -5.16 -0.07 16.01
N SER A 142 -5.55 -0.98 15.11
CA SER A 142 -4.63 -1.66 14.20
C SER A 142 -4.82 -1.10 12.79
N PRO A 143 -3.89 -0.23 12.32
CA PRO A 143 -3.93 0.31 10.97
C PRO A 143 -3.91 -0.78 9.89
N ALA A 144 -3.17 -1.86 10.13
CA ALA A 144 -3.09 -2.99 9.21
C ALA A 144 -4.47 -3.65 8.98
N LEU A 145 -5.22 -3.95 10.04
CA LEU A 145 -6.56 -4.54 9.92
C LEU A 145 -7.56 -3.58 9.25
N ASP A 146 -7.48 -2.28 9.56
CA ASP A 146 -8.33 -1.28 8.92
C ASP A 146 -8.03 -1.15 7.42
N ALA A 147 -6.74 -1.09 7.05
CA ALA A 147 -6.28 -1.03 5.67
C ALA A 147 -6.73 -2.26 4.88
N SER A 148 -6.51 -3.48 5.41
CA SER A 148 -6.99 -4.71 4.76
C SER A 148 -8.51 -4.71 4.60
N GLY A 149 -9.25 -4.27 5.62
CA GLY A 149 -10.71 -4.18 5.54
C GLY A 149 -11.20 -3.20 4.47
N ARG A 150 -10.53 -2.04 4.33
CA ARG A 150 -10.83 -1.06 3.28
C ARG A 150 -10.47 -1.57 1.89
N HIS A 151 -9.38 -2.32 1.74
CA HIS A 151 -9.03 -2.96 0.48
C HIS A 151 -10.14 -3.93 0.03
N LEU A 152 -10.60 -4.83 0.92
CA LEU A 152 -11.74 -5.69 0.64
C LEU A 152 -13.04 -4.91 0.31
N MET A 153 -13.24 -3.72 0.89
CA MET A 153 -14.38 -2.87 0.54
C MET A 153 -14.25 -2.30 -0.87
N SER A 154 -13.03 -1.95 -1.30
CA SER A 154 -12.76 -1.52 -2.68
C SER A 154 -13.15 -2.61 -3.67
N ASP A 155 -12.76 -3.86 -3.41
CA ASP A 155 -13.13 -5.02 -4.23
C ASP A 155 -14.66 -5.22 -4.29
N VAL A 156 -15.38 -4.92 -3.21
CA VAL A 156 -16.86 -4.97 -3.23
C VAL A 156 -17.41 -3.92 -4.18
N TRP A 157 -16.89 -2.69 -4.17
CA TRP A 157 -17.36 -1.63 -5.06
C TRP A 157 -17.07 -1.95 -6.53
N THR A 158 -15.91 -2.52 -6.85
CA THR A 158 -15.59 -2.95 -8.22
C THR A 158 -16.51 -4.10 -8.66
N SER A 159 -16.70 -5.13 -7.84
CA SER A 159 -17.64 -6.23 -8.13
C SER A 159 -19.09 -5.75 -8.26
N VAL A 160 -19.54 -4.78 -7.45
CA VAL A 160 -20.88 -4.17 -7.58
C VAL A 160 -21.01 -3.41 -8.89
N GLY A 161 -19.98 -2.67 -9.31
CA GLY A 161 -19.96 -2.00 -10.60
C GLY A 161 -20.09 -2.97 -11.77
N VAL A 162 -19.36 -4.09 -11.73
CA VAL A 162 -19.45 -5.17 -12.73
C VAL A 162 -20.84 -5.81 -12.73
N LEU A 163 -21.36 -6.20 -11.56
CA LEU A 163 -22.69 -6.80 -11.43
C LEU A 163 -23.80 -5.84 -11.90
N GLY A 164 -23.70 -4.55 -11.61
CA GLY A 164 -24.63 -3.53 -12.09
C GLY A 164 -24.59 -3.40 -13.61
N GLY A 165 -23.39 -3.35 -14.21
CA GLY A 165 -23.22 -3.31 -15.66
C GLY A 165 -23.78 -4.56 -16.36
N LEU A 166 -23.50 -5.74 -15.81
CA LEU A 166 -24.03 -7.02 -16.33
C LEU A 166 -25.53 -7.16 -16.14
N GLY A 167 -26.07 -6.72 -15.00
CA GLY A 167 -27.51 -6.70 -14.76
C GLY A 167 -28.23 -5.81 -15.77
N PHE A 168 -27.65 -4.65 -16.10
CA PHE A 168 -28.17 -3.77 -17.15
C PHE A 168 -28.08 -4.42 -18.54
N ALA A 169 -26.99 -5.12 -18.84
CA ALA A 169 -26.84 -5.89 -20.08
C ALA A 169 -27.89 -7.01 -20.20
N ALA A 170 -28.18 -7.71 -19.11
CA ALA A 170 -29.21 -8.75 -19.04
C ALA A 170 -30.62 -8.19 -19.31
N LEU A 171 -30.93 -7.00 -18.80
CA LEU A 171 -32.24 -6.36 -18.99
C LEU A 171 -32.43 -5.79 -20.40
N THR A 172 -31.36 -5.28 -21.02
CA THR A 172 -31.40 -4.64 -22.34
C THR A 172 -31.19 -5.62 -23.50
N GLY A 173 -30.60 -6.79 -23.22
CA GLY A 173 -30.19 -7.77 -24.23
C GLY A 173 -28.93 -7.36 -25.00
N TRP A 174 -28.21 -6.33 -24.56
CA TRP A 174 -27.02 -5.81 -25.24
C TRP A 174 -25.77 -6.56 -24.81
N GLY A 175 -25.46 -7.66 -25.50
CA GLY A 175 -24.30 -8.51 -25.21
C GLY A 175 -22.94 -7.80 -25.29
N TRP A 176 -22.82 -6.74 -26.11
CA TRP A 176 -21.59 -5.95 -26.23
C TRP A 176 -21.23 -5.14 -24.97
N LEU A 177 -22.17 -4.99 -24.03
CA LEU A 177 -21.91 -4.29 -22.77
C LEU A 177 -20.97 -5.07 -21.84
N ASP A 178 -20.96 -6.41 -21.87
CA ASP A 178 -20.04 -7.21 -21.07
C ASP A 178 -18.57 -6.92 -21.39
N PRO A 179 -18.10 -7.07 -22.65
CA PRO A 179 -16.73 -6.73 -22.98
C PRO A 179 -16.42 -5.24 -22.85
N LEU A 180 -17.40 -4.34 -23.04
CA LEU A 180 -17.20 -2.91 -22.75
C LEU A 180 -16.90 -2.68 -21.25
N MET A 181 -17.68 -3.30 -20.35
CA MET A 181 -17.45 -3.21 -18.92
C MET A 181 -16.08 -3.77 -18.54
N ALA A 182 -15.69 -4.91 -19.13
CA ALA A 182 -14.36 -5.48 -18.93
C ALA A 182 -13.23 -4.54 -19.38
N VAL A 183 -13.38 -3.86 -20.53
CA VAL A 183 -12.42 -2.84 -20.99
C VAL A 183 -12.32 -1.68 -20.00
N LEU A 184 -13.45 -1.13 -19.55
CA LEU A 184 -13.47 -0.02 -18.59
C LEU A 184 -12.79 -0.39 -17.27
N VAL A 185 -13.12 -1.57 -16.73
CA VAL A 185 -12.51 -2.10 -15.51
C VAL A 185 -11.01 -2.33 -15.71
N ALA A 186 -10.60 -2.91 -16.83
CA ALA A 186 -9.19 -3.15 -17.10
C ALA A 186 -8.36 -1.86 -17.17
N PHE A 187 -8.90 -0.77 -17.72
CA PHE A 187 -8.23 0.54 -17.68
C PHE A 187 -8.11 1.11 -16.25
N LEU A 188 -9.14 0.92 -15.41
CA LEU A 188 -9.08 1.31 -14.01
C LEU A 188 -8.00 0.52 -13.27
N ILE A 189 -7.98 -0.80 -13.44
CA ILE A 189 -6.97 -1.71 -12.86
C ILE A 189 -5.56 -1.32 -13.34
N LEU A 190 -5.38 -1.07 -14.64
CA LEU A 190 -4.10 -0.65 -15.21
C LEU A 190 -3.59 0.64 -14.57
N ARG A 191 -4.48 1.62 -14.37
CA ARG A 191 -4.14 2.89 -13.72
C ARG A 191 -3.70 2.67 -12.27
N GLU A 192 -4.41 1.83 -11.51
CA GLU A 192 -4.04 1.54 -10.12
C GLU A 192 -2.72 0.77 -10.05
N GLY A 193 -2.52 -0.25 -10.89
CA GLY A 193 -1.24 -0.97 -10.99
C GLY A 193 -0.07 -0.03 -11.33
N TRP A 194 -0.25 0.88 -12.28
CA TRP A 194 0.77 1.87 -12.63
C TRP A 194 1.10 2.83 -11.48
N LYS A 195 0.09 3.28 -10.73
CA LYS A 195 0.32 4.13 -9.55
C LYS A 195 1.14 3.40 -8.49
N VAL A 196 0.83 2.13 -8.22
CA VAL A 196 1.58 1.30 -7.25
C VAL A 196 3.03 1.12 -7.68
N ILE A 197 3.27 0.82 -8.96
CA ILE A 197 4.65 0.72 -9.49
C ILE A 197 5.37 2.06 -9.32
N LYS A 198 4.74 3.16 -9.75
CA LYS A 198 5.37 4.49 -9.71
C LYS A 198 5.72 4.90 -8.28
N SER A 199 4.79 4.80 -7.33
CA SER A 199 5.05 5.17 -5.94
C SER A 199 6.16 4.32 -5.31
N SER A 200 6.17 3.02 -5.61
CA SER A 200 7.18 2.10 -5.06
C SER A 200 8.55 2.30 -5.70
N ALA A 201 8.60 2.67 -6.98
CA ALA A 201 9.83 3.06 -7.66
C ALA A 201 10.37 4.39 -7.13
N ASP A 202 9.51 5.36 -6.85
CA ASP A 202 9.89 6.63 -6.20
C ASP A 202 10.50 6.36 -4.81
N ASP A 203 9.93 5.43 -4.04
CA ASP A 203 10.48 5.02 -2.73
C ASP A 203 11.81 4.26 -2.83
N LEU A 204 12.10 3.60 -3.96
CA LEU A 204 13.44 3.03 -4.20
C LEU A 204 14.49 4.10 -4.50
N MET A 205 14.09 5.24 -5.07
CA MET A 205 14.92 6.40 -5.40
C MET A 205 15.16 7.35 -4.21
N ASP A 206 14.95 6.86 -2.99
CA ASP A 206 15.11 7.62 -1.75
C ASP A 206 14.23 8.89 -1.70
N SER A 207 12.94 8.70 -2.00
CA SER A 207 11.90 9.72 -1.83
C SER A 207 11.89 10.29 -0.40
N ALA A 208 11.61 11.60 -0.31
CA ALA A 208 11.49 12.29 0.96
C ALA A 208 10.42 11.67 1.86
N ALA A 209 10.55 11.85 3.18
CA ALA A 209 9.49 11.49 4.11
C ALA A 209 8.17 12.20 3.75
N HIS A 210 7.04 11.61 4.15
CA HIS A 210 5.72 12.21 3.93
C HIS A 210 5.68 13.61 4.55
N SER A 211 4.86 14.50 3.98
CA SER A 211 4.79 15.90 4.45
C SER A 211 4.49 16.00 5.95
N GLN A 212 3.66 15.09 6.48
CA GLN A 212 3.35 15.01 7.91
C GLN A 212 4.58 14.64 8.75
N ASP A 213 5.29 13.56 8.39
CA ASP A 213 6.51 13.14 9.11
C ASP A 213 7.59 14.23 9.03
N ARG A 214 7.71 14.87 7.87
CA ARG A 214 8.66 15.97 7.66
C ARG A 214 8.37 17.16 8.57
N GLU A 215 7.12 17.58 8.67
CA GLU A 215 6.72 18.69 9.56
C GLU A 215 6.98 18.35 11.03
N VAL A 216 6.69 17.11 11.44
CA VAL A 216 6.99 16.61 12.78
C VAL A 216 8.50 16.64 13.06
N ILE A 217 9.33 16.18 12.12
CA ILE A 217 10.80 16.22 12.23
C ILE A 217 11.30 17.66 12.32
N GLU A 218 10.84 18.56 11.43
CA GLU A 218 11.26 19.96 11.43
C GLU A 218 10.93 20.65 12.76
N ASN A 219 9.74 20.39 13.32
CA ASN A 219 9.33 20.93 14.61
C ASN A 219 10.13 20.34 15.78
N ALA A 220 10.36 19.02 15.81
CA ALA A 220 11.13 18.36 16.85
C ALA A 220 12.60 18.85 16.87
N VAL A 221 13.19 19.04 15.69
CA VAL A 221 14.54 19.55 15.51
C VAL A 221 14.64 21.00 16.02
N ARG A 222 13.71 21.88 15.66
CA ARG A 222 13.70 23.28 16.11
C ARG A 222 13.60 23.39 17.63
N ALA A 223 12.61 22.73 18.22
CA ALA A 223 12.32 22.81 19.66
C ALA A 223 13.45 22.26 20.55
N SER A 224 14.25 21.31 20.03
CA SER A 224 15.29 20.61 20.81
C SER A 224 16.71 21.12 20.56
N SER A 225 16.88 22.07 19.64
CA SER A 225 18.19 22.56 19.17
C SER A 225 18.78 23.74 19.94
N ALA A 226 18.27 24.01 21.15
CA ALA A 226 18.79 25.08 22.01
C ALA A 226 20.33 25.01 22.18
N GLY A 227 21.01 26.12 21.89
CA GLY A 227 22.48 26.22 21.89
C GLY A 227 23.15 25.97 20.54
N ALA A 228 22.42 25.49 19.54
CA ALA A 228 22.86 25.54 18.15
C ALA A 228 22.69 26.95 17.57
N LEU A 229 23.42 27.23 16.49
CA LEU A 229 23.33 28.49 15.74
C LEU A 229 22.41 28.34 14.52
N GLN A 230 22.42 27.17 13.87
CA GLN A 230 21.62 26.91 12.68
C GLN A 230 21.52 25.41 12.40
N ILE A 231 20.40 24.96 11.84
CA ILE A 231 20.30 23.67 11.16
C ILE A 231 20.16 23.88 9.66
N HIS A 232 20.87 23.12 8.84
CA HIS A 232 20.69 23.19 7.39
C HIS A 232 20.87 21.83 6.71
N ASP A 233 20.50 21.78 5.43
CA ASP A 233 20.54 20.56 4.60
C ASP A 233 19.76 19.37 5.21
N LEU A 234 18.59 19.66 5.81
CA LEU A 234 17.69 18.62 6.32
C LEU A 234 17.16 17.77 5.17
N ARG A 235 17.67 16.55 5.09
CA ARG A 235 17.31 15.53 4.12
C ARG A 235 16.65 14.38 4.84
N THR A 236 15.56 13.88 4.25
CA THR A 236 14.88 12.69 4.73
C THR A 236 14.76 11.71 3.58
N ARG A 237 14.80 10.41 3.88
CA ARG A 237 14.47 9.36 2.92
C ARG A 237 13.73 8.22 3.61
N ARG A 238 12.90 7.50 2.85
CA ARG A 238 12.17 6.34 3.35
C ARG A 238 12.68 5.03 2.75
N ALA A 239 12.64 3.97 3.55
CA ALA A 239 12.78 2.60 3.07
C ALA A 239 11.80 1.73 3.84
N GLY A 240 10.71 1.29 3.19
CA GLY A 240 9.61 0.61 3.87
C GLY A 240 9.04 1.45 5.03
N GLN A 241 9.07 0.89 6.24
CA GLN A 241 8.65 1.56 7.47
C GLN A 241 9.75 2.44 8.11
N ALA A 242 11.01 2.29 7.68
CA ALA A 242 12.11 3.05 8.25
C ALA A 242 12.24 4.44 7.61
N VAL A 243 12.48 5.45 8.44
CA VAL A 243 12.76 6.83 8.04
C VAL A 243 14.20 7.16 8.38
N PHE A 244 14.96 7.67 7.42
CA PHE A 244 16.33 8.15 7.65
C PHE A 244 16.31 9.67 7.59
N VAL A 245 16.94 10.30 8.58
CA VAL A 245 17.01 11.76 8.73
C VAL A 245 18.48 12.14 8.79
N GLU A 246 18.92 13.04 7.91
CA GLU A 246 20.29 13.52 7.85
C GLU A 246 20.27 15.05 7.78
N PHE A 247 21.06 15.72 8.62
CA PHE A 247 21.20 17.18 8.56
C PHE A 247 22.50 17.65 9.19
N HIS A 248 22.82 18.92 8.93
CA HIS A 248 23.95 19.60 9.54
C HIS A 248 23.49 20.49 10.70
N LEU A 249 24.17 20.38 11.83
CA LEU A 249 23.93 21.18 13.04
C LEU A 249 25.12 22.11 13.26
N VAL A 250 24.89 23.41 13.12
CA VAL A 250 25.93 24.42 13.29
C VAL A 250 25.99 24.85 14.76
N VAL A 251 27.17 24.83 15.36
CA VAL A 251 27.41 25.21 16.77
C VAL A 251 28.59 26.20 16.88
N PRO A 252 28.73 26.94 17.99
CA PRO A 252 29.92 27.77 18.23
C PRO A 252 31.20 26.95 18.16
N ARG A 253 32.23 27.44 17.46
CA ARG A 253 33.49 26.70 17.25
C ARG A 253 34.26 26.41 18.55
N GLU A 254 34.04 27.18 19.60
CA GLU A 254 34.62 26.98 20.93
C GLU A 254 33.85 25.96 21.79
N MET A 255 32.69 25.49 21.32
CA MET A 255 31.89 24.47 22.02
C MET A 255 32.67 23.15 22.11
N SER A 256 32.65 22.55 23.30
CA SER A 256 33.26 21.23 23.47
C SER A 256 32.46 20.16 22.71
N VAL A 257 33.15 19.11 22.25
CA VAL A 257 32.50 17.97 21.57
C VAL A 257 31.39 17.36 22.44
N GLY A 258 31.59 17.30 23.76
CA GLY A 258 30.57 16.81 24.70
C GLY A 258 29.31 17.68 24.71
N ALA A 259 29.46 19.00 24.80
CA ALA A 259 28.30 19.89 24.77
C ALA A 259 27.56 19.87 23.42
N ALA A 260 28.28 19.72 22.31
CA ALA A 260 27.66 19.55 21.00
C ALA A 260 26.91 18.20 20.91
N HIS A 261 27.50 17.13 21.44
CA HIS A 261 26.86 15.82 21.51
C HIS A 261 25.58 15.84 22.35
N ASP A 262 25.57 16.55 23.48
CA ASP A 262 24.36 16.74 24.29
C ASP A 262 23.22 17.42 23.51
N ILE A 263 23.53 18.28 22.53
CA ILE A 263 22.52 18.86 21.63
C ILE A 263 22.01 17.79 20.66
N CYS A 264 22.92 17.02 20.05
CA CYS A 264 22.55 15.90 19.18
C CYS A 264 21.64 14.90 19.88
N ASP A 265 21.99 14.44 21.08
CA ASP A 265 21.22 13.46 21.86
C ASP A 265 19.80 13.95 22.15
N ARG A 266 19.63 15.24 22.46
CA ARG A 266 18.29 15.83 22.66
C ARG A 266 17.47 15.84 21.38
N ILE A 267 18.08 16.20 20.25
CA ILE A 267 17.39 16.21 18.96
C ILE A 267 17.02 14.77 18.55
N GLU A 268 17.95 13.82 18.68
CA GLU A 268 17.72 12.40 18.41
C GLU A 268 16.57 11.86 19.26
N ALA A 269 16.59 12.09 20.57
CA ALA A 269 15.51 11.66 21.47
C ALA A 269 14.15 12.28 21.09
N ALA A 270 14.12 13.56 20.71
CA ALA A 270 12.88 14.23 20.31
C ALA A 270 12.29 13.68 19.00
N ILE A 271 13.14 13.24 18.07
CA ILE A 271 12.69 12.60 16.82
C ILE A 271 12.24 11.15 17.10
N ASP A 272 12.98 10.40 17.92
CA ASP A 272 12.67 9.01 18.31
C ASP A 272 11.33 8.91 19.05
N GLU A 273 10.97 9.90 19.87
CA GLU A 273 9.67 9.96 20.56
C GLU A 273 8.49 10.09 19.60
N GLN A 274 8.70 10.64 18.40
CA GLN A 274 7.64 10.91 17.43
C GLN A 274 7.55 9.84 16.34
N ILE A 275 8.65 9.13 16.03
CA ILE A 275 8.73 8.19 14.91
C ILE A 275 9.39 6.87 15.35
N GLU A 276 8.60 5.79 15.33
CA GLU A 276 8.95 4.47 15.90
C GLU A 276 10.11 3.74 15.20
N GLN A 277 10.48 4.12 13.96
CA GLN A 277 11.56 3.52 13.17
C GLN A 277 12.38 4.57 12.43
N VAL A 278 12.92 5.54 13.17
CA VAL A 278 13.77 6.58 12.62
C VAL A 278 15.25 6.30 12.85
N ARG A 279 16.09 6.73 11.91
CA ARG A 279 17.54 6.73 12.06
C ARG A 279 18.08 8.11 11.70
N THR A 280 18.53 8.82 12.71
CA THR A 280 19.04 10.18 12.58
C THR A 280 20.57 10.15 12.44
N THR A 281 21.12 11.00 11.58
CA THR A 281 22.56 11.26 11.51
C THR A 281 22.77 12.76 11.48
N ILE A 282 23.42 13.27 12.53
CA ILE A 282 23.67 14.70 12.71
C ILE A 282 25.14 14.98 12.46
N HIS A 283 25.43 15.81 11.46
CA HIS A 283 26.79 16.28 11.21
C HIS A 283 27.00 17.63 11.89
N VAL A 284 27.84 17.66 12.93
CA VAL A 284 28.15 18.90 13.66
C VAL A 284 29.15 19.74 12.88
N GLU A 285 28.81 20.99 12.61
CA GLU A 285 29.66 21.95 11.91
C GLU A 285 29.91 23.22 12.77
N PRO A 286 31.06 23.89 12.61
CA PRO A 286 31.34 25.15 13.32
C PRO A 286 30.66 26.36 12.67
N ASP A 287 30.56 27.45 13.42
CA ASP A 287 29.95 28.73 13.05
C ASP A 287 30.28 29.30 11.66
N PHE A 288 31.47 29.05 11.10
CA PHE A 288 31.82 29.50 9.74
C PHE A 288 31.16 28.69 8.61
N HIS A 289 30.38 27.65 8.93
CA HIS A 289 29.56 26.89 7.98
C HIS A 289 28.11 27.38 7.86
N ILE A 290 27.71 28.44 8.59
CA ILE A 290 26.37 29.03 8.49
C ILE A 290 26.02 29.34 7.02
N LYS A 291 24.87 28.84 6.58
CA LYS A 291 24.32 29.04 5.24
C LYS A 291 23.30 30.17 5.23
N LYS A 292 23.05 30.72 4.04
CA LYS A 292 21.99 31.72 3.81
C LYS A 292 20.58 31.18 4.07
N HIS A 293 20.40 29.87 3.96
CA HIS A 293 19.12 29.19 4.18
C HIS A 293 19.35 28.07 5.18
N GLY A 294 18.56 28.08 6.25
CA GLY A 294 18.60 27.10 7.34
C GLY A 294 17.42 27.30 8.27
N LEU A 295 17.11 26.27 9.05
CA LEU A 295 16.16 26.36 10.15
C LEU A 295 16.89 27.03 11.33
N GLU A 296 16.30 28.08 11.86
CA GLU A 296 16.75 28.70 13.10
C GLU A 296 16.23 27.88 14.30
N PRO A 297 17.09 27.58 15.29
CA PRO A 297 16.67 27.03 16.58
C PRO A 297 15.65 27.93 17.28
N ASP A 298 14.77 27.33 18.09
CA ASP A 298 13.84 28.06 18.96
C ASP A 298 14.53 28.67 20.20
#